data_AF-A0A6L4A9D0-F1
#
_entry.id   AF-A0A6L4A9D0-F1
#
_cell.length_a   1.000
_cell.length_b   1.000
_cell.length_c   1.000
_cell.angle_alpha   90.00
_cell.angle_beta   90.00
_cell.angle_gamma   90.00
#
_symmetry.space_group_name_H-M   'P 1'
#
loop_
_entity.id
_entity.type
_entity.pdbx_description
1 polymer ?
#
loop_
_entity_poly.entity_id
_entity_poly.type
_entity_poly.pdbx_seq_one_letter_code
_entity_poly.pdbx_strand_id
1 'polypeptide(L)'
;MRTAAHRLLLLILFSIPTTVILAQDPLTITTTSGALSLQYPDGWQAEEFQEQIYLTNSPEGIDGLDVTHLPPETIMVVVGAMDFTAIDGLSTDATFDDVLAYIEGTIEAENAEAAITLRVSEEVTIQGRRAHRYIGEQAGQELYLLVIEVDGSVLGLQALTLAGEMAQFTPILETIADSIVYVAPPDTVITGRVIWQ
;
A
#
# COMPACT_ATOMS: atom_id res chain seq x y z
N MET A 1 52.46 -39.79 25.46
CA MET A 1 51.19 -40.26 24.87
C MET A 1 50.15 -39.19 25.10
N ARG A 2 49.72 -38.46 24.06
CA ARG A 2 48.70 -37.40 24.12
C ARG A 2 47.45 -37.90 23.40
N THR A 3 46.37 -38.09 24.14
CA THR A 3 45.05 -38.50 23.65
C THR A 3 44.32 -37.30 23.07
N ALA A 4 44.00 -37.34 21.78
CA ALA A 4 43.23 -36.33 21.08
C ALA A 4 41.74 -36.51 21.35
N ALA A 5 41.14 -35.55 22.06
CA ALA A 5 39.70 -35.49 22.28
C ALA A 5 38.98 -35.15 20.97
N HIS A 6 38.25 -36.12 20.42
CA HIS A 6 37.33 -35.92 19.30
C HIS A 6 36.11 -35.13 19.78
N ARG A 7 35.96 -33.89 19.31
CA ARG A 7 34.74 -33.09 19.49
C ARG A 7 33.71 -33.55 18.46
N LEU A 8 32.67 -34.23 18.94
CA LEU A 8 31.49 -34.60 18.16
C LEU A 8 30.64 -33.33 17.94
N LEU A 9 30.62 -32.83 16.70
CA LEU A 9 29.75 -31.73 16.28
C LEU A 9 28.37 -32.33 15.93
N LEU A 10 27.38 -32.10 16.80
CA LEU A 10 25.99 -32.52 16.58
C LEU A 10 25.32 -31.52 15.63
N LEU A 11 25.18 -31.86 14.35
CA LEU A 11 24.44 -31.06 13.37
C LEU A 11 22.94 -31.31 13.56
N ILE A 12 22.24 -30.40 14.24
CA ILE A 12 20.77 -30.44 14.34
C ILE A 12 20.22 -29.83 13.05
N LEU A 13 19.85 -30.68 12.10
CA LEU A 13 19.07 -30.31 10.92
C LEU A 13 17.66 -29.94 11.39
N PHE A 14 17.39 -28.64 11.55
CA PHE A 14 16.01 -28.16 11.64
C PHE A 14 15.36 -28.42 10.27
N SER A 15 14.50 -29.43 10.21
CA SER A 15 13.52 -29.61 9.15
C SER A 15 12.56 -28.44 9.22
N ILE A 16 12.93 -27.30 8.63
CA ILE A 16 11.98 -26.22 8.42
C ILE A 16 10.90 -26.83 7.53
N PRO A 17 9.63 -26.90 7.96
CA PRO A 17 8.57 -27.27 7.06
C PRO A 17 8.61 -26.21 5.95
N THR A 18 9.09 -26.59 4.78
CA THR A 18 8.82 -25.87 3.54
C THR A 18 7.33 -26.04 3.34
N THR A 19 6.55 -25.20 4.02
CA THR A 19 5.16 -24.98 3.67
C THR A 19 5.24 -24.50 2.23
N VAL A 20 4.97 -25.42 1.31
CA VAL A 20 4.76 -25.11 -0.09
C VAL A 20 3.57 -24.18 -0.06
N ILE A 21 3.84 -22.87 -0.10
CA ILE A 21 2.86 -21.89 -0.51
C ILE A 21 2.47 -22.37 -1.89
N LEU A 22 1.29 -22.98 -2.01
CA LEU A 22 0.70 -23.22 -3.32
C LEU A 22 0.66 -21.84 -3.96
N ALA A 23 1.42 -21.65 -5.04
CA ALA A 23 1.32 -20.47 -5.87
C ALA A 23 -0.11 -20.46 -6.43
N GLN A 24 -1.05 -19.92 -5.65
CA GLN A 24 -2.40 -19.68 -6.11
C GLN A 24 -2.31 -18.50 -7.06
N ASP A 25 -2.97 -18.63 -8.20
CA ASP A 25 -2.97 -17.58 -9.20
C ASP A 25 -3.61 -16.33 -8.58
N PRO A 26 -2.98 -15.14 -8.73
CA PRO A 26 -3.54 -13.92 -8.19
C PRO A 26 -4.90 -13.62 -8.83
N LEU A 27 -5.79 -13.03 -8.05
CA LEU A 27 -7.08 -12.53 -8.54
C LEU A 27 -6.90 -11.13 -9.14
N THR A 28 -7.82 -10.73 -10.02
CA THR A 28 -7.80 -9.40 -10.64
C THR A 28 -9.11 -8.68 -10.36
N ILE A 29 -9.01 -7.41 -9.97
CA ILE A 29 -10.14 -6.49 -9.86
C ILE A 29 -9.89 -5.28 -10.77
N THR A 30 -10.97 -4.77 -11.34
CA THR A 30 -10.98 -3.58 -12.20
C THR A 30 -12.13 -2.69 -11.76
N THR A 31 -11.92 -1.38 -11.68
CA THR A 31 -12.98 -0.42 -11.38
C THR A 31 -14.07 -0.47 -12.44
N THR A 32 -15.28 -0.04 -12.09
CA THR A 32 -16.44 -0.02 -12.99
C THR A 32 -16.19 0.87 -14.20
N SER A 33 -15.41 1.94 -14.04
CA SER A 33 -14.94 2.80 -15.13
C SER A 33 -13.94 2.13 -16.08
N GLY A 34 -13.28 1.05 -15.64
CA GLY A 34 -12.16 0.42 -16.35
C GLY A 34 -10.84 1.18 -16.23
N ALA A 35 -10.80 2.29 -15.48
CA ALA A 35 -9.63 3.15 -15.38
C ALA A 35 -8.50 2.54 -14.54
N LEU A 36 -8.84 1.74 -13.53
CA LEU A 36 -7.86 1.13 -12.62
C LEU A 36 -8.07 -0.38 -12.56
N SER A 37 -6.99 -1.14 -12.73
CA SER A 37 -6.97 -2.58 -12.55
C SER A 37 -5.72 -3.01 -11.80
N LEU A 38 -5.83 -4.01 -10.94
CA LEU A 38 -4.70 -4.57 -10.19
C LEU A 38 -4.89 -6.05 -9.89
N GLN A 39 -3.79 -6.71 -9.51
CA GLN A 39 -3.80 -8.07 -8.99
C GLN A 39 -3.69 -8.08 -7.47
N TYR A 40 -4.33 -9.06 -6.82
CA TYR A 40 -4.31 -9.23 -5.38
C TYR A 40 -4.31 -10.72 -4.99
N PRO A 41 -3.87 -11.08 -3.76
CA PRO A 41 -3.76 -12.48 -3.35
C PRO A 41 -5.12 -13.21 -3.31
N ASP A 42 -5.11 -14.51 -3.59
CA ASP A 42 -6.29 -15.36 -3.35
C ASP A 42 -6.68 -15.36 -1.87
N GLY A 43 -7.98 -15.47 -1.59
CA GLY A 43 -8.53 -15.41 -0.24
C GLY A 43 -8.69 -14.00 0.35
N TRP A 44 -8.16 -12.97 -0.30
CA TRP A 44 -8.47 -11.57 0.05
C TRP A 44 -9.83 -11.16 -0.53
N GLN A 45 -10.44 -10.18 0.12
CA GLN A 45 -11.65 -9.52 -0.36
C GLN A 45 -11.26 -8.24 -1.09
N ALA A 46 -12.01 -7.93 -2.14
CA ALA A 46 -11.81 -6.76 -2.96
C ALA A 46 -13.16 -6.11 -3.25
N GLU A 47 -13.29 -4.83 -2.96
CA GLU A 47 -14.50 -4.04 -3.20
C GLU A 47 -14.15 -2.72 -3.88
N GLU A 48 -15.03 -2.25 -4.74
CA GLU A 48 -14.92 -0.91 -5.32
C GLU A 48 -15.84 0.05 -4.57
N PHE A 49 -15.30 1.19 -4.17
CA PHE A 49 -16.08 2.29 -3.62
C PHE A 49 -15.52 3.63 -4.10
N GLN A 50 -16.37 4.44 -4.74
CA GLN A 50 -16.01 5.75 -5.30
C GLN A 50 -14.75 5.73 -6.19
N GLU A 51 -14.68 4.80 -7.16
CA GLU A 51 -13.53 4.65 -8.07
C GLU A 51 -12.21 4.28 -7.37
N GLN A 52 -12.26 3.85 -6.12
CA GLN A 52 -11.14 3.28 -5.38
C GLN A 52 -11.38 1.79 -5.16
N ILE A 53 -10.29 1.04 -5.13
CA ILE A 53 -10.28 -0.39 -4.85
C ILE A 53 -9.82 -0.57 -3.41
N TYR A 54 -10.69 -1.16 -2.59
CA TYR A 54 -10.42 -1.57 -1.22
C TYR A 54 -10.09 -3.05 -1.21
N LEU A 55 -8.98 -3.42 -0.58
CA LEU A 55 -8.56 -4.81 -0.41
C LEU A 55 -8.36 -5.11 1.07
N THR A 56 -8.66 -6.33 1.47
CA THR A 56 -8.31 -6.82 2.82
C THR A 56 -8.15 -8.33 2.84
N ASN A 57 -7.35 -8.84 3.75
CA ASN A 57 -7.24 -10.27 4.02
C ASN A 57 -8.26 -10.78 5.05
N SER A 58 -9.12 -9.92 5.62
CA SER A 58 -10.14 -10.30 6.60
C SER A 58 -11.48 -9.60 6.30
N PRO A 59 -12.64 -10.29 6.37
CA PRO A 59 -13.96 -9.65 6.23
C PRO A 59 -14.18 -8.47 7.20
N GLU A 60 -13.53 -8.52 8.36
CA GLU A 60 -13.63 -7.49 9.39
C GLU A 60 -12.91 -6.19 8.99
N GLY A 61 -12.04 -6.23 7.98
CA GLY A 61 -11.31 -5.05 7.48
C GLY A 61 -12.11 -4.15 6.54
N ILE A 62 -13.21 -4.64 5.93
CA ILE A 62 -14.05 -3.84 5.01
C ILE A 62 -15.32 -3.33 5.70
N ASP A 63 -15.82 -4.04 6.73
CA ASP A 63 -17.09 -3.70 7.36
C ASP A 63 -16.98 -2.39 8.19
N GLY A 64 -17.33 -1.27 7.56
CA GLY A 64 -17.49 0.03 8.21
C GLY A 64 -16.33 1.02 8.07
N LEU A 65 -15.25 0.69 7.34
CA LEU A 65 -14.02 1.51 7.25
C LEU A 65 -13.49 1.96 8.62
N ASP A 66 -13.87 1.24 9.70
CA ASP A 66 -13.40 1.52 11.05
C ASP A 66 -12.00 0.93 11.19
N VAL A 67 -11.04 1.66 10.62
CA VAL A 67 -9.63 1.31 10.73
C VAL A 67 -9.18 1.30 12.18
N THR A 68 -9.86 1.97 13.11
CA THR A 68 -9.39 2.08 14.49
C THR A 68 -9.35 0.75 15.27
N HIS A 69 -9.98 -0.31 14.76
CA HIS A 69 -10.04 -1.63 15.40
C HIS A 69 -9.72 -2.79 14.45
N LEU A 70 -8.63 -2.71 13.70
CA LEU A 70 -8.16 -3.85 12.91
C LEU A 70 -7.81 -5.06 13.81
N PRO A 71 -8.32 -6.27 13.51
CA PRO A 71 -7.88 -7.49 14.16
C PRO A 71 -6.38 -7.75 13.93
N PRO A 72 -5.72 -8.55 14.79
CA PRO A 72 -4.36 -9.02 14.51
C PRO A 72 -4.25 -9.70 13.15
N GLU A 73 -3.08 -9.56 12.54
CA GLU A 73 -2.77 -10.12 11.22
C GLU A 73 -3.73 -9.64 10.12
N THR A 74 -4.39 -8.49 10.30
CA THR A 74 -5.30 -7.89 9.31
C THR A 74 -4.70 -6.64 8.70
N ILE A 75 -4.76 -6.56 7.38
CA ILE A 75 -4.40 -5.38 6.61
C ILE A 75 -5.59 -4.88 5.80
N MET A 76 -5.76 -3.56 5.77
CA MET A 76 -6.64 -2.88 4.84
C MET A 76 -5.78 -2.11 3.83
N VAL A 77 -6.09 -2.22 2.55
CA VAL A 77 -5.39 -1.52 1.47
C VAL A 77 -6.42 -0.74 0.66
N VAL A 78 -6.09 0.51 0.33
CA VAL A 78 -6.89 1.37 -0.55
C VAL A 78 -6.02 1.78 -1.71
N VAL A 79 -6.50 1.55 -2.92
CA VAL A 79 -5.82 1.94 -4.16
C VAL A 79 -6.72 2.86 -4.96
N GLY A 80 -6.21 4.02 -5.33
CA GLY A 80 -6.94 5.01 -6.11
C GLY A 80 -6.03 5.83 -7.00
N ALA A 81 -6.62 6.54 -7.96
CA ALA A 81 -5.93 7.49 -8.82
C ALA A 81 -6.48 8.89 -8.63
N MET A 82 -5.64 9.91 -8.81
CA MET A 82 -6.05 11.31 -8.81
C MET A 82 -5.25 12.11 -9.82
N ASP A 83 -5.95 12.88 -10.64
CA ASP A 83 -5.32 13.89 -11.51
C ASP A 83 -4.72 15.02 -10.68
N PHE A 84 -3.56 15.54 -11.06
CA PHE A 84 -2.91 16.63 -10.31
C PHE A 84 -3.82 17.86 -10.18
N THR A 85 -4.61 18.15 -11.21
CA THR A 85 -5.55 19.28 -11.24
C THR A 85 -6.77 19.09 -10.34
N ALA A 86 -7.03 17.86 -9.88
CA ALA A 86 -8.09 17.55 -8.94
C ALA A 86 -7.67 17.71 -7.46
N ILE A 87 -6.37 17.89 -7.19
CA ILE A 87 -5.85 18.10 -5.83
C ILE A 87 -6.03 19.58 -5.46
N ASP A 88 -6.89 19.84 -4.47
CA ASP A 88 -7.17 21.20 -4.01
C ASP A 88 -5.90 21.87 -3.46
N GLY A 89 -5.63 23.10 -3.90
CA GLY A 89 -4.43 23.85 -3.56
C GLY A 89 -3.25 23.67 -4.52
N LEU A 90 -3.31 22.73 -5.48
CA LEU A 90 -2.30 22.60 -6.52
C LEU A 90 -2.64 23.43 -7.78
N SER A 91 -1.58 23.81 -8.50
CA SER A 91 -1.69 24.49 -9.80
C SER A 91 -2.13 23.53 -10.90
N THR A 92 -2.70 24.03 -12.00
CA THR A 92 -2.97 23.23 -13.20
C THR A 92 -1.70 22.73 -13.88
N ASP A 93 -0.56 23.39 -13.63
CA ASP A 93 0.76 23.01 -14.14
C ASP A 93 1.57 22.24 -13.08
N ALA A 94 0.91 21.67 -12.05
CA ALA A 94 1.58 20.93 -10.99
C ALA A 94 2.34 19.71 -11.54
N THR A 95 3.43 19.40 -10.88
CA THR A 95 4.30 18.26 -11.15
C THR A 95 4.14 17.20 -10.05
N PHE A 96 4.72 16.02 -10.28
CA PHE A 96 4.78 15.00 -9.24
C PHE A 96 5.46 15.49 -7.95
N ASP A 97 6.51 16.32 -8.06
CA ASP A 97 7.19 16.89 -6.90
C ASP A 97 6.28 17.84 -6.10
N ASP A 98 5.41 18.59 -6.79
CA ASP A 98 4.42 19.45 -6.13
C ASP A 98 3.39 18.61 -5.34
N VAL A 99 3.00 17.45 -5.88
CA VAL A 99 2.12 16.52 -5.18
C VAL A 99 2.78 15.94 -3.94
N LEU A 100 4.06 15.51 -4.03
CA LEU A 100 4.79 14.99 -2.88
C LEU A 100 4.94 16.06 -1.79
N ALA A 101 5.31 17.28 -2.16
CA ALA A 101 5.41 18.41 -1.23
C ALA A 101 4.06 18.73 -0.58
N TYR A 102 2.96 18.62 -1.33
CA TYR A 102 1.61 18.79 -0.80
C TYR A 102 1.23 17.71 0.23
N ILE A 103 1.54 16.44 -0.06
CA ILE A 103 1.29 15.32 0.85
C ILE A 103 2.08 15.52 2.15
N GLU A 104 3.36 15.85 2.04
CA GLU A 104 4.22 16.10 3.21
C GLU A 104 3.72 17.30 4.02
N GLY A 105 3.35 18.40 3.36
CA GLY A 105 2.78 19.57 4.03
C GLY A 105 1.45 19.28 4.72
N THR A 106 0.59 18.45 4.11
CA THR A 106 -0.68 18.00 4.72
C THR A 106 -0.41 17.16 5.96
N ILE A 107 0.50 16.17 5.87
CA ILE A 107 0.87 15.32 7.00
C ILE A 107 1.48 16.15 8.14
N GLU A 108 2.32 17.15 7.83
CA GLU A 108 2.88 18.07 8.83
C GLU A 108 1.81 18.92 9.51
N ALA A 109 0.86 19.46 8.74
CA ALA A 109 -0.24 20.27 9.28
C ALA A 109 -1.18 19.44 10.15
N GLU A 110 -1.47 18.21 9.75
CA GLU A 110 -2.37 17.30 10.43
C GLU A 110 -1.72 16.55 11.60
N ASN A 111 -0.40 16.54 11.73
CA ASN A 111 0.30 15.86 12.84
C ASN A 111 -0.25 16.29 14.23
N ALA A 112 -0.71 17.54 14.35
CA ALA A 112 -1.33 18.05 15.58
C ALA A 112 -2.72 17.47 15.88
N GLU A 113 -3.46 17.01 14.87
CA GLU A 113 -4.88 16.60 14.98
C GLU A 113 -5.13 15.12 14.62
N ALA A 114 -4.47 14.60 13.57
CA ALA A 114 -4.65 13.26 13.01
C ALA A 114 -3.62 12.22 13.49
N ALA A 115 -2.64 12.63 14.31
CA ALA A 115 -1.60 11.76 14.86
C ALA A 115 -0.83 10.93 13.80
N ILE A 116 -0.57 11.51 12.63
CA ILE A 116 0.26 10.88 11.60
C ILE A 116 1.73 11.17 11.91
N THR A 117 2.55 10.12 12.05
CA THR A 117 4.00 10.23 12.24
C THR A 117 4.74 9.43 11.18
N LEU A 118 5.48 10.10 10.30
CA LEU A 118 6.32 9.45 9.30
C LEU A 118 7.66 9.00 9.90
N ARG A 119 8.07 7.77 9.58
CA ARG A 119 9.37 7.18 9.96
C ARG A 119 10.28 6.98 8.76
N VAL A 120 9.71 6.68 7.59
CA VAL A 120 10.41 6.52 6.31
C VAL A 120 9.75 7.43 5.29
N SER A 121 10.58 8.08 4.48
CA SER A 121 10.21 8.84 3.28
C SER A 121 11.34 8.63 2.27
N GLU A 122 11.09 7.90 1.19
CA GLU A 122 12.11 7.56 0.21
C GLU A 122 11.56 7.42 -1.21
N GLU A 123 12.38 7.78 -2.19
CA GLU A 123 12.07 7.52 -3.60
C GLU A 123 12.30 6.04 -3.93
N VAL A 124 11.35 5.46 -4.66
CA VAL A 124 11.39 4.09 -5.16
C VAL A 124 10.99 4.05 -6.63
N THR A 125 11.05 2.87 -7.25
CA THR A 125 10.62 2.67 -8.63
C THR A 125 9.68 1.48 -8.71
N ILE A 126 8.51 1.67 -9.32
CA ILE A 126 7.48 0.63 -9.49
C ILE A 126 7.24 0.44 -10.98
N GLN A 127 7.59 -0.73 -11.51
CA GLN A 127 7.54 -1.01 -12.95
C GLN A 127 8.23 0.05 -13.84
N GLY A 128 9.32 0.66 -13.37
CA GLY A 128 10.03 1.72 -14.09
C GLY A 128 9.39 3.11 -13.98
N ARG A 129 8.27 3.26 -13.25
CA ARG A 129 7.67 4.55 -12.90
C ARG A 129 8.30 5.10 -11.63
N ARG A 130 8.46 6.42 -11.57
CA ARG A 130 8.87 7.12 -10.35
C ARG A 130 7.77 6.94 -9.30
N ALA A 131 8.18 6.66 -8.07
CA ALA A 131 7.27 6.54 -6.96
C ALA A 131 7.95 7.01 -5.67
N HIS A 132 7.15 7.33 -4.67
CA HIS A 132 7.62 7.73 -3.36
C HIS A 132 6.91 6.90 -2.29
N ARG A 133 7.69 6.36 -1.36
CA ARG A 133 7.21 5.50 -0.29
C ARG A 133 7.33 6.22 1.05
N TYR A 134 6.23 6.20 1.78
CA TYR A 134 6.14 6.63 3.17
C TYR A 134 5.79 5.44 4.06
N ILE A 135 6.47 5.32 5.20
CA ILE A 135 6.10 4.38 6.26
C ILE A 135 5.98 5.16 7.55
N GLY A 136 4.90 4.96 8.29
CA GLY A 136 4.60 5.75 9.46
C GLY A 136 3.59 5.10 10.40
N GLU A 137 3.00 5.94 11.22
CA GLU A 137 1.88 5.63 12.09
C GLU A 137 0.73 6.58 11.82
N GLN A 138 -0.50 6.10 11.86
CA GLN A 138 -1.72 6.92 11.84
C GLN A 138 -2.65 6.36 12.91
N ALA A 139 -3.06 7.20 13.88
CA ALA A 139 -3.97 6.80 14.96
C ALA A 139 -3.58 5.49 15.70
N GLY A 140 -2.27 5.24 15.89
CA GLY A 140 -1.77 4.02 16.55
C GLY A 140 -1.60 2.80 15.65
N GLN A 141 -1.85 2.93 14.35
CA GLN A 141 -1.72 1.87 13.35
C GLN A 141 -0.51 2.10 12.47
N GLU A 142 0.10 1.03 11.96
CA GLU A 142 1.16 1.16 10.97
C GLU A 142 0.59 1.55 9.61
N LEU A 143 1.12 2.66 9.09
CA LEU A 143 0.79 3.23 7.79
C LEU A 143 1.88 2.90 6.78
N TYR A 144 1.45 2.45 5.61
CA TYR A 144 2.25 2.41 4.39
C TYR A 144 1.52 3.26 3.34
N LEU A 145 2.22 4.20 2.73
CA LEU A 145 1.69 4.98 1.62
C LEU A 145 2.71 4.96 0.48
N LEU A 146 2.27 4.54 -0.69
CA LEU A 146 3.06 4.54 -1.92
C LEU A 146 2.34 5.40 -2.94
N VAL A 147 3.04 6.43 -3.43
CA VAL A 147 2.55 7.36 -4.44
C VAL A 147 3.32 7.11 -5.72
N ILE A 148 2.64 6.80 -6.82
CA ILE A 148 3.25 6.42 -8.10
C ILE A 148 2.85 7.44 -9.17
N GLU A 149 3.82 7.98 -9.89
CA GLU A 149 3.59 8.92 -10.99
C GLU A 149 3.00 8.21 -12.22
N VAL A 150 1.89 8.74 -12.75
CA VAL A 150 1.25 8.25 -13.98
C VAL A 150 0.65 9.39 -14.81
N ASP A 151 1.29 9.77 -15.91
CA ASP A 151 0.73 10.63 -16.98
C ASP A 151 -0.15 11.81 -16.49
N GLY A 152 0.40 12.71 -15.66
CA GLY A 152 -0.34 13.89 -15.14
C GLY A 152 -1.29 13.58 -13.97
N SER A 153 -1.26 12.34 -13.48
CA SER A 153 -1.98 11.84 -12.31
C SER A 153 -1.01 11.15 -11.34
N VAL A 154 -1.48 10.90 -10.12
CA VAL A 154 -0.86 9.98 -9.17
C VAL A 154 -1.75 8.77 -8.94
N LEU A 155 -1.14 7.61 -8.73
CA LEU A 155 -1.77 6.48 -8.06
C LEU A 155 -1.32 6.48 -6.60
N GLY A 156 -2.27 6.39 -5.68
CA GLY A 156 -1.98 6.16 -4.27
C GLY A 156 -2.35 4.72 -3.90
N LEU A 157 -1.42 4.03 -3.23
CA LEU A 157 -1.67 2.80 -2.51
C LEU A 157 -1.41 3.09 -1.02
N GLN A 158 -2.47 3.13 -0.23
CA GLN A 158 -2.41 3.27 1.21
C GLN A 158 -2.71 1.93 1.85
N ALA A 159 -1.98 1.56 2.90
CA ALA A 159 -2.29 0.40 3.69
C ALA A 159 -2.16 0.69 5.19
N LEU A 160 -3.07 0.09 5.96
CA LEU A 160 -3.14 0.17 7.42
C LEU A 160 -3.18 -1.22 8.02
N THR A 161 -2.41 -1.43 9.08
CA THR A 161 -2.32 -2.70 9.84
C THR A 161 -1.96 -2.39 11.29
N LEU A 162 -2.06 -3.36 12.20
CA LEU A 162 -1.58 -3.16 13.57
C LEU A 162 -0.06 -2.89 13.65
N ALA A 163 0.34 -2.22 14.72
CA ALA A 163 1.75 -1.92 14.97
C ALA A 163 2.62 -3.18 15.02
N GLY A 164 3.76 -3.15 14.31
CA GLY A 164 4.70 -4.26 14.16
C GLY A 164 4.37 -5.26 13.05
N GLU A 165 3.25 -5.10 12.33
CA GLU A 165 2.80 -6.07 11.33
C GLU A 165 3.09 -5.64 9.88
N MET A 166 3.43 -4.38 9.58
CA MET A 166 3.60 -3.93 8.19
C MET A 166 4.71 -4.68 7.45
N ALA A 167 5.79 -5.04 8.14
CA ALA A 167 6.95 -5.68 7.52
C ALA A 167 6.62 -7.03 6.83
N GLN A 168 5.63 -7.78 7.31
CA GLN A 168 5.20 -9.02 6.65
C GLN A 168 4.32 -8.76 5.42
N PHE A 169 3.65 -7.61 5.35
CA PHE A 169 2.78 -7.25 4.23
C PHE A 169 3.51 -6.47 3.14
N THR A 170 4.60 -5.77 3.43
CA THR A 170 5.35 -4.97 2.44
C THR A 170 5.63 -5.70 1.11
N PRO A 171 6.11 -6.95 1.07
CA PRO A 171 6.35 -7.64 -0.21
C PRO A 171 5.07 -7.88 -1.01
N ILE A 172 3.94 -8.07 -0.32
CA ILE A 172 2.62 -8.23 -0.94
C ILE A 172 2.15 -6.90 -1.52
N LEU A 173 2.29 -5.80 -0.77
CA LEU A 173 1.95 -4.45 -1.23
C LEU A 173 2.78 -4.04 -2.46
N GLU A 174 4.07 -4.38 -2.48
CA GLU A 174 4.93 -4.15 -3.64
C GLU A 174 4.49 -4.99 -4.85
N THR A 175 4.05 -6.23 -4.64
CA THR A 175 3.49 -7.09 -5.70
C THR A 175 2.17 -6.55 -6.24
N ILE A 176 1.32 -5.98 -5.36
CA ILE A 176 0.07 -5.31 -5.74
C ILE A 176 0.33 -4.01 -6.50
N ALA A 177 1.43 -3.30 -6.18
CA ALA A 177 1.83 -2.02 -6.80
C ALA A 177 2.49 -2.18 -8.17
N ASP A 178 3.38 -3.17 -8.33
CA ASP A 178 3.55 -3.85 -9.62
C ASP A 178 2.17 -4.40 -10.03
N SER A 179 1.83 -4.94 -11.19
CA SER A 179 0.42 -5.27 -11.54
C SER A 179 -0.58 -4.10 -11.70
N ILE A 180 -0.41 -2.92 -11.04
CA ILE A 180 -1.34 -1.80 -11.25
C ILE A 180 -1.25 -1.31 -12.69
N VAL A 181 -2.37 -1.43 -13.39
CA VAL A 181 -2.63 -0.85 -14.70
C VAL A 181 -3.60 0.32 -14.51
N TYR A 182 -3.19 1.50 -14.98
CA TYR A 182 -4.02 2.68 -14.99
C TYR A 182 -4.20 3.19 -16.42
N VAL A 183 -5.44 3.50 -16.77
CA VAL A 183 -5.85 4.11 -18.03
C VAL A 183 -6.63 5.36 -17.67
N ALA A 184 -6.03 6.52 -17.91
CA ALA A 184 -6.69 7.79 -17.63
C ALA A 184 -8.03 7.86 -18.40
N PRO A 185 -9.14 8.22 -17.73
CA PRO A 185 -10.40 8.42 -18.43
C PRO A 185 -10.26 9.57 -19.44
N PRO A 186 -10.92 9.48 -20.61
CA PRO A 186 -10.73 10.44 -21.69
C PRO A 186 -11.33 11.81 -21.34
N ASP A 187 -10.52 12.79 -20.90
CA ASP A 187 -10.85 14.22 -20.64
C ASP A 187 -12.29 14.53 -20.15
N THR A 188 -12.91 13.59 -19.45
CA THR A 188 -14.24 13.74 -18.89
C THR A 188 -14.06 14.14 -17.45
N VAL A 189 -14.45 15.38 -17.16
CA VAL A 189 -14.56 16.00 -15.83
C VAL A 189 -14.76 14.93 -14.75
N ILE A 190 -13.68 14.56 -14.05
CA ILE A 190 -13.76 13.68 -12.88
C ILE A 190 -14.45 14.49 -11.79
N THR A 191 -15.76 14.27 -11.59
CA THR A 191 -16.54 14.89 -10.51
C THR A 191 -16.47 14.09 -9.21
N GLY A 192 -15.42 13.29 -9.01
CA GLY A 192 -15.17 12.54 -7.78
C GLY A 192 -14.17 13.28 -6.91
N ARG A 193 -14.61 13.79 -5.77
CA ARG A 193 -13.70 14.31 -4.73
C ARG A 193 -13.18 13.11 -3.96
N VAL A 194 -11.91 12.76 -4.14
CA VAL A 194 -11.21 11.86 -3.22
C VAL A 194 -10.92 12.66 -1.95
N ILE A 195 -11.45 12.20 -0.82
CA ILE A 195 -11.08 12.72 0.49
C ILE A 195 -10.11 11.68 1.07
N TRP A 196 -8.82 12.02 1.12
CA TRP A 196 -7.90 11.33 2.01
C TRP A 196 -8.33 11.72 3.44
N GLN A 197 -8.91 10.77 4.18
CA GLN A 197 -9.19 10.92 5.61
C GLN A 197 -8.19 10.08 6.42
#